data_AF-A0A923PHF7-F1
#
_entry.id   AF-A0A923PHF7-F1
#
_cell.length_a   1.000
_cell.length_b   1.000
_cell.length_c   1.000
_cell.angle_alpha   90.00
_cell.angle_beta   90.00
_cell.angle_gamma   90.00
#
_symmetry.space_group_name_H-M   'P 1'
#
loop_
_entity.id
_entity.type
_entity.pdbx_description
1 polymer ?
#
loop_
_entity_poly.entity_id
_entity_poly.type
_entity_poly.pdbx_seq_one_letter_code
_entity_poly.pdbx_strand_id
1 'polypeptide(L)'
;MTKQTVARLGGRPVFLARYEPVVPPTDFPATAPTARAEEEDKASAFRIREHFPAVGPDCDGHCYRITFAAGRLERTYDMILTFLQEQGYANVPVPGNIQELRKFRLPPKLRHQLSLFGEDGYVHNPIKILFPSPAGRRGELCLELYNEAAPDHLLKFHRRI
;
A
#
# COMPACT_ATOMS: atom_id res chain seq x y z
N MET A 1 21.18 -45.76 -34.49
CA MET A 1 20.43 -44.80 -35.33
C MET A 1 18.96 -45.00 -35.05
N THR A 2 18.35 -44.11 -34.29
CA THR A 2 16.92 -44.19 -33.93
C THR A 2 16.36 -42.78 -33.99
N LYS A 3 15.65 -42.48 -35.08
CA LYS A 3 15.00 -41.18 -35.30
C LYS A 3 13.63 -41.24 -34.64
N GLN A 4 13.42 -40.45 -33.60
CA GLN A 4 12.11 -40.29 -32.98
C GLN A 4 11.41 -39.09 -33.64
N THR A 5 10.39 -39.39 -34.44
CA THR A 5 9.59 -38.41 -35.16
C THR A 5 8.51 -37.85 -34.24
N VAL A 6 8.52 -36.54 -33.97
CA VAL A 6 7.47 -35.86 -33.19
C VAL A 6 6.48 -35.20 -34.16
N ALA A 7 5.20 -35.44 -33.89
CA ALA A 7 4.07 -34.96 -34.69
C ALA A 7 4.03 -33.42 -34.75
N ARG A 8 3.76 -32.89 -35.95
CA ARG A 8 3.55 -31.46 -36.20
C ARG A 8 2.10 -31.11 -35.87
N LEU A 9 1.87 -30.49 -34.72
CA LEU A 9 0.69 -29.67 -34.47
C LEU A 9 1.08 -28.22 -34.72
N GLY A 10 0.27 -27.54 -35.55
CA GLY A 10 0.46 -26.14 -35.90
C GLY A 10 0.53 -25.25 -34.65
N GLY A 11 1.41 -24.27 -34.68
CA GLY A 11 1.63 -23.37 -33.55
C GLY A 11 3.03 -22.81 -33.62
N ARG A 12 3.13 -21.50 -33.45
CA ARG A 12 4.37 -20.70 -33.49
C ARG A 12 5.52 -21.36 -32.70
N PRO A 13 6.78 -21.19 -33.10
CA PRO A 13 7.91 -21.70 -32.33
C PRO A 13 7.92 -21.07 -30.94
N VAL A 14 7.73 -21.91 -29.92
CA VAL A 14 7.94 -21.56 -28.52
C VAL A 14 9.38 -21.91 -28.18
N PHE A 15 10.19 -20.89 -27.89
CA PHE A 15 11.56 -21.08 -27.42
C PHE A 15 11.54 -21.30 -25.91
N LEU A 16 11.82 -22.53 -25.48
CA LEU A 16 12.04 -22.84 -24.07
C LEU A 16 13.47 -22.41 -23.71
N ALA A 17 13.62 -21.35 -22.94
CA ALA A 17 14.89 -20.98 -22.34
C ALA A 17 15.28 -22.05 -21.31
N ARG A 18 16.46 -22.66 -21.49
CA ARG A 18 17.04 -23.56 -20.50
C ARG A 18 17.68 -22.70 -19.42
N TYR A 19 17.11 -22.72 -18.23
CA TYR A 19 17.69 -22.07 -17.06
C TYR A 19 18.72 -23.03 -16.47
N GLU A 20 20.01 -22.70 -16.59
CA GLU A 20 21.05 -23.39 -15.81
C GLU A 20 21.06 -22.78 -14.40
N PRO A 21 21.08 -23.61 -13.34
CA PRO A 21 21.17 -23.11 -11.98
C PRO A 21 22.56 -22.50 -11.77
N VAL A 22 22.61 -21.17 -11.63
CA VAL A 22 23.80 -20.46 -11.18
C VAL A 22 24.03 -20.83 -9.71
N VAL A 23 25.05 -21.65 -9.46
CA VAL A 23 25.53 -21.94 -8.11
C VAL A 23 26.34 -20.73 -7.64
N PRO A 24 25.94 -20.03 -6.57
CA PRO A 24 26.75 -18.95 -6.03
C PRO A 24 28.03 -19.50 -5.38
N PRO A 25 29.19 -18.85 -5.54
CA PRO A 25 30.42 -19.27 -4.87
C PRO A 25 30.25 -19.17 -3.35
N THR A 26 30.56 -20.27 -2.66
CA THR A 26 30.45 -20.41 -1.22
C THR A 26 31.78 -20.06 -0.59
N ASP A 27 32.00 -18.78 -0.29
CA ASP A 27 33.13 -18.34 0.54
C ASP A 27 32.66 -17.17 1.43
N PHE A 28 32.10 -17.50 2.59
CA PHE A 28 31.98 -16.57 3.71
C PHE A 28 32.83 -17.12 4.86
N PRO A 29 33.88 -16.41 5.32
CA PRO A 29 34.55 -16.77 6.55
C PRO A 29 33.61 -16.55 7.73
N ALA A 30 33.49 -17.57 8.58
CA ALA A 30 32.72 -17.54 9.82
C ALA A 30 33.38 -16.59 10.83
N THR A 31 32.88 -15.36 10.93
CA THR A 31 33.19 -14.45 12.03
C THR A 31 32.20 -14.68 13.16
N ALA A 32 32.73 -15.05 14.33
CA ALA A 32 31.98 -15.36 15.54
C ALA A 32 31.01 -14.23 15.98
N PRO A 33 29.87 -14.57 16.60
CA PRO A 33 28.92 -13.58 17.09
C PRO A 33 29.49 -12.93 18.37
N THR A 34 30.06 -11.74 18.23
CA THR A 34 30.31 -10.87 19.38
C THR A 34 29.01 -10.14 19.69
N ALA A 35 28.32 -10.62 20.72
CA ALA A 35 27.26 -9.88 21.39
C ALA A 35 27.79 -8.52 21.83
N ARG A 36 27.28 -7.44 21.22
CA ARG A 36 27.32 -6.05 21.69
C ARG A 36 26.60 -5.16 20.67
N ALA A 37 25.32 -4.87 20.94
CA ALA A 37 24.63 -3.62 20.63
C ALA A 37 23.14 -3.80 20.97
N GLU A 38 22.82 -3.89 22.26
CA GLU A 38 21.49 -3.51 22.72
C GLU A 38 21.57 -2.04 23.18
N GLU A 39 20.57 -1.26 22.74
CA GLU A 39 20.12 0.01 23.31
C GLU A 39 20.82 1.33 22.94
N GLU A 40 21.10 1.58 21.66
CA GLU A 40 21.19 2.97 21.17
C GLU A 40 20.55 3.08 19.77
N ASP A 41 19.22 3.29 19.72
CA ASP A 41 18.54 4.01 18.63
C ASP A 41 17.05 4.23 18.97
N LYS A 42 16.79 4.94 20.07
CA LYS A 42 15.49 5.60 20.25
C LYS A 42 15.44 6.79 19.28
N ALA A 43 14.71 6.61 18.18
CA ALA A 43 14.27 7.62 17.19
C ALA A 43 14.79 7.46 15.75
N SER A 44 15.05 6.23 15.29
CA SER A 44 14.75 5.95 13.88
C SER A 44 13.24 6.08 13.72
N ALA A 45 12.79 7.07 12.94
CA ALA A 45 11.37 7.32 12.74
C ALA A 45 10.73 6.04 12.17
N PHE A 46 10.00 5.29 13.00
CA PHE A 46 9.33 4.07 12.60
C PHE A 46 8.37 4.40 11.45
N ARG A 47 8.75 4.00 10.24
CA ARG A 47 7.90 4.12 9.06
C ARG A 47 6.81 3.06 9.15
N ILE A 48 5.56 3.49 9.13
CA ILE A 48 4.39 2.59 9.19
C ILE A 48 4.46 1.50 8.12
N ARG A 49 5.03 1.80 6.96
CA ARG A 49 5.18 0.81 5.88
C ARG A 49 6.13 -0.35 6.21
N GLU A 50 7.18 -0.08 6.97
CA GLU A 50 8.18 -1.08 7.37
C GLU A 50 7.79 -1.75 8.68
N HIS A 51 7.26 -0.96 9.62
CA HIS A 51 6.85 -1.41 10.95
C HIS A 51 5.41 -0.98 11.20
N PHE A 52 4.48 -1.87 10.84
CA PHE A 52 3.07 -1.60 11.01
C PHE A 52 2.71 -1.56 12.51
N PRO A 53 1.93 -0.55 12.97
CA PRO A 53 1.60 -0.43 14.38
C PRO A 53 0.79 -1.63 14.88
N ALA A 54 1.01 -1.99 16.15
CA ALA A 54 0.20 -2.99 16.83
C ALA A 54 -1.28 -2.53 16.92
N VAL A 55 -2.17 -3.49 17.24
CA VAL A 55 -3.60 -3.20 17.44
C VAL A 55 -3.76 -2.11 18.50
N GLY A 56 -4.55 -1.09 18.15
CA GLY A 56 -4.75 0.10 18.96
C GLY A 56 -6.02 0.85 18.56
N PRO A 57 -6.30 2.02 19.17
CA PRO A 57 -7.52 2.78 18.88
C PRO A 57 -7.63 3.18 17.41
N ASP A 58 -6.48 3.44 16.78
CA ASP A 58 -6.37 3.89 15.38
C ASP A 58 -5.95 2.76 14.44
N CYS A 59 -5.72 1.54 14.95
CA CYS A 59 -5.19 0.43 14.17
C CYS A 59 -5.91 -0.89 14.46
N ASP A 60 -6.54 -1.47 13.44
CA ASP A 60 -7.20 -2.78 13.51
C ASP A 60 -6.20 -3.95 13.31
N GLY A 61 -4.89 -3.70 13.47
CA GLY A 61 -3.79 -4.65 13.24
C GLY A 61 -3.41 -4.88 11.76
N HIS A 62 -4.25 -4.43 10.84
CA HIS A 62 -4.01 -4.50 9.39
C HIS A 62 -4.40 -3.22 8.64
N CYS A 63 -5.16 -2.35 9.29
CA CYS A 63 -5.60 -1.05 8.79
C CYS A 63 -5.30 -0.01 9.85
N TYR A 64 -4.51 1.00 9.51
CA TYR A 64 -4.21 2.17 10.32
C TYR A 64 -5.01 3.34 9.80
N ARG A 65 -5.81 3.98 10.66
CA ARG A 65 -6.72 5.07 10.30
C ARG A 65 -6.32 6.32 11.05
N ILE A 66 -6.20 7.42 10.32
CA ILE A 66 -5.92 8.73 10.90
C ILE A 66 -6.74 9.80 10.21
N THR A 67 -7.29 10.72 10.99
CA THR A 67 -8.12 11.81 10.50
C THR A 67 -7.34 13.12 10.57
N PHE A 68 -7.26 13.81 9.43
CA PHE A 68 -6.63 15.13 9.33
C PHE A 68 -7.70 16.21 9.20
N ALA A 69 -7.59 17.27 10.00
CA ALA A 69 -8.52 18.39 9.98
C ALA A 69 -7.77 19.73 10.15
N ALA A 70 -7.35 20.34 9.03
CA ALA A 70 -6.64 21.62 9.02
C ALA A 70 -7.53 22.82 8.60
N GLY A 71 -8.86 22.66 8.64
CA GLY A 71 -9.86 23.69 8.31
C GLY A 71 -10.01 24.01 6.81
N ARG A 72 -8.93 23.92 6.03
CA ARG A 72 -8.95 23.99 4.55
C ARG A 72 -8.53 22.66 3.96
N LEU A 73 -9.28 22.21 2.95
CA LEU A 73 -9.08 20.91 2.34
C LEU A 73 -7.70 20.80 1.67
N GLU A 74 -7.24 21.88 1.05
CA GLU A 74 -5.91 21.99 0.44
C GLU A 74 -4.81 21.70 1.46
N ARG A 75 -4.86 22.40 2.61
CA ARG A 75 -3.87 22.25 3.67
C ARG A 75 -3.90 20.84 4.28
N THR A 76 -5.09 20.30 4.50
CA THR A 76 -5.25 18.93 4.97
C THR A 76 -4.64 17.92 4.00
N TYR A 77 -4.81 18.14 2.69
CA TYR A 77 -4.22 17.29 1.67
C TYR A 77 -2.69 17.37 1.65
N ASP A 78 -2.12 18.57 1.76
CA ASP A 78 -0.67 18.76 1.84
C ASP A 78 -0.07 18.05 3.09
N MET A 79 -0.79 18.07 4.21
CA MET A 79 -0.41 17.33 5.42
C MET A 79 -0.41 15.82 5.19
N ILE A 80 -1.41 15.29 4.50
CA ILE A 80 -1.47 13.86 4.13
C ILE A 80 -0.29 13.50 3.23
N LEU A 81 0.02 14.31 2.21
CA LEU A 81 1.15 14.04 1.32
C LEU A 81 2.48 14.03 2.07
N THR A 82 2.69 15.00 2.96
CA THR A 82 3.89 15.07 3.82
C THR A 82 4.00 13.82 4.69
N PHE A 83 2.90 13.46 5.37
CA PHE A 83 2.83 12.25 6.19
C PHE A 83 3.14 10.99 5.38
N LEU A 84 2.55 10.82 4.20
CA LEU A 84 2.82 9.68 3.32
C LEU A 84 4.28 9.58 2.90
N GLN A 85 4.92 10.71 2.61
CA GLN A 85 6.35 10.75 2.28
C GLN A 85 7.20 10.30 3.47
N GLU A 86 6.94 10.84 4.66
CA GLU A 86 7.65 10.48 5.90
C GLU A 86 7.50 8.99 6.25
N GLN A 87 6.30 8.45 6.04
CA GLN A 87 5.95 7.06 6.38
C GLN A 87 6.38 6.02 5.34
N GLY A 88 7.08 6.43 4.26
CA GLY A 88 7.64 5.51 3.26
C GLY A 88 6.70 5.16 2.10
N TYR A 89 5.65 5.95 1.88
CA TYR A 89 4.66 5.77 0.81
C TYR A 89 4.87 6.72 -0.38
N ALA A 90 6.04 7.36 -0.49
CA ALA A 90 6.35 8.33 -1.55
C ALA A 90 6.28 7.75 -2.98
N ASN A 91 6.41 6.44 -3.14
CA ASN A 91 6.35 5.72 -4.42
C ASN A 91 4.92 5.32 -4.84
N VAL A 92 3.92 5.53 -3.98
CA VAL A 92 2.53 5.19 -4.29
C VAL A 92 1.92 6.33 -5.10
N PRO A 93 1.22 6.07 -6.22
CA PRO A 93 0.57 7.12 -6.96
C PRO A 93 -0.50 7.75 -6.07
N VAL A 94 -0.47 9.07 -6.02
CA VAL A 94 -1.45 9.92 -5.34
C VAL A 94 -1.86 11.03 -6.29
N PRO A 95 -3.07 11.60 -6.14
CA PRO A 95 -3.48 12.75 -6.95
C PRO A 95 -2.43 13.88 -6.89
N GLY A 96 -2.20 14.58 -7.99
CA GLY A 96 -1.19 15.65 -8.03
C GLY A 96 -1.63 16.92 -7.29
N ASN A 97 -2.95 17.10 -7.10
CA ASN A 97 -3.51 18.26 -6.44
C ASN A 97 -4.92 18.01 -5.90
N ILE A 98 -5.44 18.98 -5.15
CA ILE A 98 -6.78 18.89 -4.57
C ILE A 98 -7.90 18.83 -5.62
N GLN A 99 -7.73 19.45 -6.79
CA GLN A 99 -8.76 19.47 -7.82
C GLN A 99 -8.94 18.08 -8.43
N GLU A 100 -7.85 17.33 -8.54
CA GLU A 100 -7.87 15.93 -8.93
C GLU A 100 -8.51 15.07 -7.84
N LEU A 101 -8.13 15.25 -6.56
CA LEU A 101 -8.78 14.54 -5.44
C LEU A 101 -10.29 14.76 -5.41
N ARG A 102 -10.76 15.99 -5.68
CA ARG A 102 -12.18 16.32 -5.74
C ARG A 102 -12.96 15.56 -6.82
N LYS A 103 -12.31 15.08 -7.89
CA LYS A 103 -12.97 14.28 -8.93
C LYS A 103 -13.34 12.88 -8.43
N PHE A 104 -12.65 12.38 -7.41
CA PHE A 104 -12.98 11.11 -6.76
C PHE A 104 -14.12 11.23 -5.75
N ARG A 105 -14.58 12.47 -5.47
CA ARG A 105 -15.69 12.70 -4.56
C ARG A 105 -17.00 12.32 -5.23
N LEU A 106 -17.82 11.55 -4.53
CA LEU A 106 -19.13 11.14 -5.01
C LEU A 106 -20.06 12.37 -5.15
N PRO A 107 -20.82 12.48 -6.25
CA PRO A 107 -21.77 13.56 -6.44
C PRO A 107 -22.80 13.59 -5.29
N PRO A 108 -23.07 14.76 -4.68
CA PRO A 108 -23.91 14.84 -3.49
C PRO A 108 -25.35 14.34 -3.73
N LYS A 109 -25.87 14.48 -4.96
CA LYS A 109 -27.21 14.00 -5.35
C LYS A 109 -27.32 12.47 -5.41
N LEU A 110 -26.21 11.78 -5.72
CA LEU A 110 -26.17 10.34 -5.89
C LEU A 110 -25.41 9.63 -4.76
N ARG A 111 -24.89 10.39 -3.78
CA ARG A 111 -24.04 9.86 -2.71
C ARG A 111 -24.72 8.72 -1.94
N HIS A 112 -26.00 8.84 -1.61
CA HIS A 112 -26.72 7.78 -0.89
C HIS A 112 -26.83 6.48 -1.73
N GLN A 113 -27.05 6.60 -3.04
CA GLN A 113 -27.19 5.43 -3.91
C GLN A 113 -25.82 4.81 -4.22
N LEU A 114 -24.82 5.66 -4.49
CA LEU A 114 -23.47 5.24 -4.86
C LEU A 114 -22.62 4.78 -3.68
N SER A 115 -22.95 5.20 -2.45
CA SER A 115 -22.27 4.75 -1.23
C SER A 115 -22.40 3.24 -1.01
N LEU A 116 -23.37 2.57 -1.65
CA LEU A 116 -23.49 1.11 -1.64
C LEU A 116 -22.47 0.42 -2.57
N PHE A 117 -21.97 1.14 -3.57
CA PHE A 117 -21.13 0.59 -4.64
C PHE A 117 -19.66 1.00 -4.55
N GLY A 118 -19.33 2.03 -3.78
CA GLY A 118 -17.96 2.51 -3.69
C GLY A 118 -17.72 3.44 -2.50
N GLU A 119 -16.44 3.66 -2.25
CA GLU A 119 -15.96 4.56 -1.20
C GLU A 119 -15.91 6.01 -1.72
N ASP A 120 -16.22 6.99 -0.86
CA ASP A 120 -16.20 8.41 -1.22
C ASP A 120 -14.77 8.95 -1.08
N GLY A 121 -13.93 8.75 -2.10
CA GLY A 121 -12.55 9.24 -2.08
C GLY A 121 -11.61 8.52 -3.04
N TYR A 122 -10.31 8.80 -2.87
CA TYR A 122 -9.24 8.17 -3.64
C TYR A 122 -8.85 6.83 -3.00
N VAL A 123 -8.87 5.78 -3.79
CA VAL A 123 -8.57 4.40 -3.36
C VAL A 123 -7.48 3.85 -4.26
N HIS A 124 -6.30 3.60 -3.70
CA HIS A 124 -5.19 2.97 -4.42
C HIS A 124 -4.33 2.17 -3.45
N ASN A 125 -4.30 0.85 -3.59
CA ASN A 125 -3.56 -0.04 -2.69
C ASN A 125 -2.09 0.42 -2.50
N PRO A 126 -1.59 0.63 -1.27
CA PRO A 126 -2.16 0.31 0.04
C PRO A 126 -2.87 1.46 0.78
N ILE A 127 -3.17 2.56 0.09
CA ILE A 127 -3.63 3.83 0.67
C ILE A 127 -5.09 4.12 0.26
N LYS A 128 -5.84 4.69 1.19
CA LYS A 128 -7.13 5.31 0.89
C LYS A 128 -7.20 6.70 1.49
N ILE A 129 -7.62 7.68 0.70
CA ILE A 129 -7.87 9.05 1.13
C ILE A 129 -9.36 9.30 0.95
N LEU A 130 -10.09 9.24 2.05
CA LEU A 130 -11.54 9.26 2.09
C LEU A 130 -12.07 10.61 2.57
N PHE A 131 -13.17 11.04 1.97
CA PHE A 131 -13.97 12.15 2.48
C PHE A 131 -14.84 11.65 3.63
N PRO A 132 -14.99 12.42 4.72
CA PRO A 132 -15.82 12.02 5.84
C PRO A 132 -17.30 11.90 5.42
N SER A 133 -17.94 10.83 5.88
CA SER A 133 -19.38 10.57 5.76
C SER A 133 -19.94 10.24 7.15
N PRO A 134 -20.83 11.08 7.76
CA PRO A 134 -21.47 12.28 7.22
C PRO A 134 -20.48 13.41 6.94
N ALA A 135 -20.92 14.45 6.21
CA ALA A 135 -20.07 15.60 5.88
C ALA A 135 -19.47 16.20 7.17
N GLY A 136 -18.22 15.84 7.44
CA GLY A 136 -17.49 16.23 8.64
C GLY A 136 -17.17 17.73 8.66
N ARG A 137 -16.21 18.11 9.49
CA ARG A 137 -15.74 19.50 9.55
C ARG A 137 -15.19 19.89 8.19
N ARG A 138 -15.32 21.18 7.83
CA ARG A 138 -14.81 21.68 6.55
C ARG A 138 -13.32 21.37 6.44
N GLY A 139 -12.94 20.73 5.34
CA GLY A 139 -11.55 20.40 5.04
C GLY A 139 -11.03 19.16 5.76
N GLU A 140 -11.87 18.33 6.35
CA GLU A 140 -11.46 17.05 6.96
C GLU A 140 -11.28 15.94 5.92
N LEU A 141 -10.27 15.10 6.10
CA LEU A 141 -9.96 13.92 5.28
C LEU A 141 -9.52 12.77 6.19
N CYS A 142 -9.97 11.56 5.89
CA CYS A 142 -9.55 10.34 6.57
C CYS A 142 -8.54 9.59 5.70
N LEU A 143 -7.39 9.25 6.26
CA LEU A 143 -6.37 8.43 5.63
C LEU A 143 -6.45 7.03 6.23
N GLU A 144 -6.63 6.02 5.39
CA GLU A 144 -6.50 4.61 5.76
C GLU A 144 -5.26 4.03 5.08
N LEU A 145 -4.37 3.44 5.87
CA LEU A 145 -3.17 2.74 5.42
C LEU A 145 -3.33 1.26 5.72
N TYR A 146 -3.11 0.41 4.72
CA TYR A 146 -3.20 -1.03 4.88
C TYR A 146 -1.81 -1.66 4.93
N ASN A 147 -1.69 -2.71 5.74
CA ASN A 147 -0.46 -3.48 5.85
C ASN A 147 -0.32 -4.42 4.64
N GLU A 148 0.67 -4.16 3.77
CA GLU A 148 0.97 -4.99 2.60
C GLU A 148 1.44 -6.40 2.98
N ALA A 149 2.02 -6.58 4.17
CA ALA A 149 2.53 -7.87 4.65
C ALA A 149 1.47 -8.73 5.34
N ALA A 150 0.27 -8.20 5.56
CA ALA A 150 -0.81 -8.96 6.20
C ALA A 150 -1.32 -10.08 5.28
N PRO A 151 -1.72 -11.25 5.82
CA PRO A 151 -2.39 -12.26 5.02
C PRO A 151 -3.70 -11.71 4.46
N ASP A 152 -4.01 -12.05 3.21
CA ASP A 152 -5.20 -11.59 2.50
C ASP A 152 -5.35 -10.06 2.44
N HIS A 153 -4.23 -9.30 2.41
CA HIS A 153 -4.27 -7.84 2.47
C HIS A 153 -5.13 -7.21 1.38
N LEU A 154 -5.12 -7.75 0.16
CA LEU A 154 -5.96 -7.25 -0.93
C LEU A 154 -7.46 -7.42 -0.63
N LEU A 155 -7.84 -8.54 -0.01
CA LEU A 155 -9.23 -8.80 0.35
C LEU A 155 -9.67 -7.90 1.51
N LYS A 156 -8.79 -7.69 2.50
CA LYS A 156 -8.97 -6.74 3.59
C LYS A 156 -9.06 -5.30 3.10
N PHE A 157 -8.22 -4.92 2.14
CA PHE A 157 -8.22 -3.61 1.49
C PHE A 157 -9.57 -3.33 0.83
N HIS A 158 -10.16 -4.32 0.14
CA HIS A 158 -11.48 -4.20 -0.47
C HIS A 158 -12.65 -4.53 0.47
N ARG A 159 -12.42 -4.72 1.77
CA ARG A 159 -13.44 -5.02 2.79
C ARG A 159 -14.31 -6.23 2.41
N ARG A 160 -13.69 -7.27 1.85
CA ARG A 160 -14.35 -8.53 1.44
C ARG A 160 -14.26 -9.64 2.48
N ILE A 161 -13.47 -9.44 3.52
CA ILE A 161 -13.24 -10.33 4.67
C ILE A 161 -13.25 -9.48 5.93
#